data_AF-A0A348UNB8-F1
#
_entry.id   AF-A0A348UNB8-F1
#
_cell.length_a   1.000
_cell.length_b   1.000
_cell.length_c   1.000
_cell.angle_alpha   90.00
_cell.angle_beta   90.00
_cell.angle_gamma   90.00
#
_symmetry.space_group_name_H-M   'P 1'
#
loop_
_entity.id
_entity.type
_entity.pdbx_description
1 polymer ?
#
loop_
_entity_poly.entity_id
_entity_poly.type
_entity_poly.pdbx_seq_one_letter_code
_entity_poly.pdbx_strand_id
1 'polypeptide(L)'
;MRALVKAPWIEDSAGVELQTQTSVLLRTSDPAHAKLLPGIDFDLSVSLEDNASIVIKANRRTIHFAGKTRRRATLAQGEACSIGPYTVRIEANNHGADYRLVFDYAPIPAIDENARTSLSLAGWRASRWSVALIAIMAVLAFLTPFLSTLSSPAYTALPPKVQGLLPSRDAWSTGPVHEAHRAAGIGTECEACHSSPFTSIPDSACMTCHEKIREHVVLTASSHKAFTDTTCADCHTEHMEPSRLVTASAMLCVDCHRAPTSWQADMPVVTSFSTLGHPDFKVSLWHEDKNAVGAAAWEMVETTHSLGRPAKEQSSLSFPHDLHLDSDNVTLMNQGTPLDCSSCHRIDSQNGSIIPLDMPRDCGSCHRLTLDLDQPDLTLTHGSERVVIAELQSHFARKAAATGATNAERRVQQEIAHQFGSAGCGLCHEVREQPERPIDERWRVSPVRSPDSWYRSSLFDHRPHLTGPGINGQSVACLDCHAADTSSSANDVLMPVLETCLSCHNPARIESAGICLDCHVFHSHYGTPSIESRGAPVGHKMDSP
;
A
#
# COMPACT_ATOMS: atom_id res chain seq x y z
N MET A 1 10.53 -63.98 -53.48
CA MET A 1 11.20 -62.68 -53.34
C MET A 1 11.92 -62.63 -52.01
N ARG A 2 13.25 -62.55 -52.02
CA ARG A 2 14.04 -62.17 -50.83
C ARG A 2 14.38 -60.69 -50.99
N ALA A 3 13.87 -59.87 -50.08
CA ALA A 3 14.24 -58.45 -50.04
C ALA A 3 15.33 -58.27 -48.98
N LEU A 4 16.50 -57.77 -49.39
CA LEU A 4 17.57 -57.47 -48.45
C LEU A 4 17.58 -55.96 -48.17
N VAL A 5 17.44 -55.58 -46.90
CA VAL A 5 17.46 -54.18 -46.49
C VAL A 5 18.89 -53.79 -46.10
N LYS A 6 19.41 -52.71 -46.71
CA LYS A 6 20.69 -52.10 -46.33
C LYS A 6 20.41 -50.70 -45.77
N ALA A 7 20.81 -50.47 -44.54
CA ALA A 7 20.78 -49.18 -43.88
C ALA A 7 22.17 -48.87 -43.29
N PRO A 8 22.68 -47.63 -43.44
CA PRO A 8 24.06 -47.28 -43.06
C PRO A 8 24.34 -47.34 -41.55
N TRP A 9 23.29 -47.37 -40.70
CA TRP A 9 23.39 -47.48 -39.24
C TRP A 9 23.28 -48.91 -38.71
N ILE A 10 23.38 -49.92 -39.58
CA ILE A 10 23.39 -51.33 -39.20
C ILE A 10 24.76 -51.90 -39.59
N GLU A 11 25.62 -52.15 -38.60
CA GLU A 11 27.05 -52.46 -38.79
C GLU A 11 27.33 -53.83 -39.41
N ASP A 12 26.44 -54.80 -39.21
CA ASP A 12 26.44 -56.06 -39.95
C ASP A 12 25.33 -56.00 -41.00
N SER A 13 25.60 -56.43 -42.23
CA SER A 13 24.56 -56.73 -43.21
C SER A 13 23.74 -57.96 -42.78
N ALA A 14 23.16 -57.91 -41.58
CA ALA A 14 22.04 -58.73 -41.13
C ALA A 14 20.84 -58.34 -41.99
N GLY A 15 20.86 -58.81 -43.24
CA GLY A 15 19.71 -58.77 -44.11
C GLY A 15 18.57 -59.43 -43.38
N VAL A 16 17.55 -58.64 -43.03
CA VAL A 16 16.28 -59.23 -42.61
C VAL A 16 15.76 -59.98 -43.83
N GLU A 17 15.95 -61.29 -43.84
CA GLU A 17 15.52 -62.15 -44.95
C GLU A 17 14.01 -62.30 -44.87
N LEU A 18 13.31 -61.38 -45.51
CA LEU A 18 11.85 -61.36 -45.54
C LEU A 18 11.39 -62.37 -46.61
N GLN A 19 11.08 -63.59 -46.19
CA GLN A 19 10.49 -64.60 -47.09
C GLN A 19 8.96 -64.47 -47.10
N THR A 20 8.40 -63.86 -48.13
CA THR A 20 6.96 -64.00 -48.44
C THR A 20 6.72 -64.00 -49.95
N GLN A 21 5.54 -64.50 -50.37
CA GLN A 21 5.20 -64.67 -51.78
C GLN A 21 4.73 -63.36 -52.48
N THR A 22 4.29 -62.31 -51.77
CA THR A 22 3.74 -61.09 -52.42
C THR A 22 3.80 -59.76 -51.63
N SER A 23 3.95 -59.74 -50.30
CA SER A 23 4.04 -58.47 -49.54
C SER A 23 4.75 -58.61 -48.19
N VAL A 24 5.36 -57.50 -47.74
CA VAL A 24 6.01 -57.35 -46.43
C VAL A 24 5.41 -56.15 -45.71
N LEU A 25 5.12 -56.30 -44.42
CA LEU A 25 4.70 -55.22 -43.54
C LEU A 25 5.79 -54.98 -42.49
N LEU A 26 6.46 -53.83 -42.58
CA LEU A 26 7.40 -53.35 -41.58
C LEU A 26 6.61 -52.67 -40.46
N ARG A 27 6.58 -53.31 -39.29
CA ARG A 27 5.86 -52.80 -38.11
C ARG A 27 6.81 -52.11 -37.16
N THR A 28 6.56 -50.85 -36.80
CA THR A 28 7.41 -50.14 -35.83
C THR A 28 7.31 -50.70 -34.41
N SER A 29 6.29 -51.54 -34.15
CA SER A 29 6.13 -52.30 -32.90
C SER A 29 7.03 -53.54 -32.78
N ASP A 30 7.62 -54.00 -33.88
CA ASP A 30 8.57 -55.13 -33.87
C ASP A 30 10.00 -54.58 -33.70
N PRO A 31 10.76 -54.98 -32.65
CA PRO A 31 12.12 -54.50 -32.41
C PRO A 31 13.09 -54.71 -33.58
N ALA A 32 12.88 -55.75 -34.40
CA ALA A 32 13.72 -56.00 -35.57
C ALA A 32 13.43 -55.01 -36.71
N HIS A 33 12.16 -54.67 -36.93
CA HIS A 33 11.75 -53.69 -37.93
C HIS A 33 11.99 -52.25 -37.47
N ALA A 34 11.85 -51.96 -36.18
CA ALA A 34 12.11 -50.64 -35.60
C ALA A 34 13.59 -50.21 -35.78
N LYS A 35 14.53 -51.17 -35.73
CA LYS A 35 15.94 -50.92 -36.01
C LYS A 35 16.22 -50.53 -37.48
N LEU A 36 15.38 -50.98 -38.42
CA LEU A 36 15.53 -50.64 -39.83
C LEU A 36 15.17 -49.18 -40.12
N LEU A 37 14.28 -48.59 -39.32
CA LEU A 37 13.73 -47.24 -39.55
C LEU A 37 13.70 -46.44 -38.23
N PRO A 38 14.87 -46.09 -37.66
CA PRO A 38 14.93 -45.37 -36.40
C PRO A 38 14.23 -44.01 -36.52
N GLY A 39 13.34 -43.70 -35.57
CA GLY A 39 12.61 -42.43 -35.55
C GLY A 39 11.39 -42.34 -36.47
N ILE A 40 11.03 -43.41 -37.18
CA ILE A 40 9.71 -43.52 -37.84
C ILE A 40 8.71 -44.14 -36.87
N ASP A 41 7.56 -43.48 -36.68
CA ASP A 41 6.48 -43.87 -35.76
C ASP A 41 5.31 -44.61 -36.44
N PHE A 42 5.41 -44.89 -37.74
CA PHE A 42 4.34 -45.50 -38.53
C PHE A 42 4.77 -46.74 -39.32
N ASP A 43 3.82 -47.67 -39.51
CA ASP A 43 4.04 -48.91 -40.25
C ASP A 43 4.13 -48.66 -41.77
N LEU A 44 5.01 -49.42 -42.44
CA LEU A 44 5.21 -49.37 -43.88
C LEU A 44 4.84 -50.72 -44.50
N SER A 45 3.95 -50.72 -45.50
CA SER A 45 3.71 -51.93 -46.31
C SER A 45 4.42 -51.82 -47.65
N VAL A 46 5.21 -52.84 -47.97
CA VAL A 46 5.95 -53.00 -49.22
C VAL A 46 5.35 -54.19 -49.96
N SER A 47 4.75 -53.98 -51.12
CA SER A 47 4.13 -55.05 -51.93
C SER A 47 4.65 -55.04 -53.35
N LEU A 48 4.83 -56.21 -53.96
CA LEU A 48 5.21 -56.32 -55.35
C LEU A 48 3.96 -56.10 -56.23
N GLU A 49 4.07 -55.25 -57.27
CA GLU A 49 2.98 -55.05 -58.24
C GLU A 49 3.28 -55.84 -59.53
N ASP A 50 4.52 -55.81 -60.04
CA ASP A 50 5.03 -56.63 -61.18
C ASP A 50 6.51 -57.03 -60.98
N ASN A 51 7.08 -57.87 -61.86
CA ASN A 51 8.50 -58.34 -61.85
C ASN A 51 9.58 -57.21 -61.94
N ALA A 52 9.21 -55.94 -61.81
CA ALA A 52 10.12 -54.80 -61.85
C ALA A 52 9.70 -53.59 -60.98
N SER A 53 8.57 -53.67 -60.24
CA SER A 53 8.02 -52.53 -59.49
C SER A 53 7.56 -52.90 -58.09
N ILE A 54 7.86 -52.03 -57.13
CA ILE A 54 7.48 -52.20 -55.73
C ILE A 54 6.60 -51.04 -55.30
N VAL A 55 5.49 -51.36 -54.63
CA VAL A 55 4.59 -50.38 -54.02
C VAL A 55 4.94 -50.21 -52.56
N ILE A 56 5.22 -48.96 -52.17
CA ILE A 56 5.38 -48.57 -50.78
C ILE A 56 4.14 -47.77 -50.36
N LYS A 57 3.50 -48.20 -49.27
CA LYS A 57 2.36 -47.52 -48.68
C LYS A 57 2.65 -47.23 -47.21
N ALA A 58 2.55 -45.95 -46.85
CA ALA A 58 2.67 -45.50 -45.47
C ALA A 58 1.30 -45.56 -44.80
N ASN A 59 1.23 -46.19 -43.63
CA ASN A 59 0.04 -46.14 -42.82
C ASN A 59 0.04 -44.81 -42.03
N ARG A 60 -1.09 -44.10 -41.98
CA ARG A 60 -1.29 -42.84 -41.23
C ARG A 60 -0.45 -41.60 -41.63
N ARG A 61 0.65 -41.71 -42.40
CA ARG A 61 1.41 -40.56 -42.93
C ARG A 61 1.51 -40.56 -44.47
N THR A 62 2.11 -39.51 -45.03
CA THR A 62 2.29 -39.30 -46.47
C THR A 62 3.76 -39.37 -46.88
N ILE A 63 4.03 -40.01 -48.02
CA ILE A 63 5.33 -40.17 -48.66
C ILE A 63 5.47 -39.06 -49.73
N HIS A 64 6.68 -38.53 -49.90
CA HIS A 64 6.99 -37.61 -51.00
C HIS A 64 7.60 -38.39 -52.17
N PHE A 65 6.93 -38.35 -53.31
CA PHE A 65 7.37 -38.99 -54.54
C PHE A 65 7.13 -38.06 -55.74
N ALA A 66 8.15 -37.90 -56.59
CA ALA A 66 8.08 -37.06 -57.79
C ALA A 66 7.48 -35.66 -57.56
N GLY A 67 7.86 -34.99 -56.46
CA GLY A 67 7.38 -33.65 -56.11
C GLY A 67 5.95 -33.56 -55.56
N LYS A 68 5.27 -34.70 -55.30
CA LYS A 68 3.91 -34.73 -54.75
C LYS A 68 3.83 -35.60 -53.50
N THR A 69 3.02 -35.16 -52.54
CA THR A 69 2.73 -35.86 -51.29
C THR A 69 1.58 -36.86 -51.51
N ARG A 70 1.83 -38.16 -51.28
CA ARG A 70 0.88 -39.27 -51.51
C ARG A 70 1.03 -40.35 -50.44
N ARG A 71 -0.03 -41.12 -50.12
CA ARG A 71 0.05 -42.22 -49.13
C ARG A 71 0.56 -43.55 -49.72
N ARG A 72 0.62 -43.65 -51.05
CA ARG A 72 1.07 -44.80 -51.83
C ARG A 72 2.01 -44.28 -52.91
N ALA A 73 3.16 -44.92 -53.08
CA ALA A 73 4.12 -44.68 -54.16
C ALA A 73 4.47 -46.01 -54.81
N THR A 74 4.50 -46.07 -56.13
CA THR A 74 5.00 -47.21 -56.90
C THR A 74 6.37 -46.82 -57.43
N LEU A 75 7.40 -47.60 -57.11
CA LEU A 75 8.79 -47.36 -57.46
C LEU A 75 9.26 -48.39 -58.49
N ALA A 76 9.77 -47.92 -59.61
CA ALA A 76 10.52 -48.73 -60.55
C ALA A 76 12.01 -48.84 -60.14
N GLN A 77 12.73 -49.80 -60.74
CA GLN A 77 14.17 -49.99 -60.50
C GLN A 77 14.96 -48.69 -60.81
N GLY A 78 15.74 -48.22 -59.84
CA GLY A 78 16.51 -46.97 -59.94
C GLY A 78 15.77 -45.69 -59.51
N GLU A 79 14.47 -45.75 -59.23
CA GLU A 79 13.72 -44.61 -58.68
C GLU A 79 13.89 -44.50 -57.15
N ALA A 80 13.74 -43.27 -56.65
CA ALA A 80 13.85 -42.96 -55.23
C ALA A 80 12.56 -42.32 -54.70
N CYS A 81 12.14 -42.69 -53.49
CA CYS A 81 11.11 -41.96 -52.74
C CYS A 81 11.65 -41.42 -51.42
N SER A 82 11.11 -40.30 -50.96
CA SER A 82 11.47 -39.70 -49.67
C SER A 82 10.39 -40.01 -48.62
N ILE A 83 10.79 -40.66 -47.54
CA ILE A 83 9.95 -41.00 -46.38
C ILE A 83 10.56 -40.35 -45.14
N GLY A 84 9.99 -39.20 -44.73
CA GLY A 84 10.58 -38.41 -43.64
C GLY A 84 12.02 -37.99 -43.98
N PRO A 85 13.01 -38.25 -43.10
CA PRO A 85 14.42 -37.94 -43.37
C PRO A 85 15.14 -39.00 -44.22
N TYR A 86 14.44 -40.03 -44.73
CA TYR A 86 15.06 -41.13 -45.46
C TYR A 86 14.72 -41.08 -46.95
N THR A 87 15.71 -41.34 -47.80
CA THR A 87 15.54 -41.62 -49.22
C THR A 87 15.66 -43.12 -49.44
N VAL A 88 14.63 -43.74 -50.00
CA VAL A 88 14.58 -45.19 -50.26
C VAL A 88 14.77 -45.44 -51.74
N ARG A 89 15.69 -46.35 -52.09
CA ARG A 89 15.99 -46.77 -53.47
C ARG A 89 15.96 -48.29 -53.60
N ILE A 90 15.65 -48.77 -54.81
CA ILE A 90 15.65 -50.20 -55.16
C ILE A 90 16.83 -50.50 -56.09
N GLU A 91 17.67 -51.44 -55.69
CA GLU A 91 18.79 -51.97 -56.50
C GLU A 91 18.57 -53.47 -56.81
N ALA A 92 18.91 -53.91 -58.02
CA ALA A 92 18.96 -55.34 -58.35
C ALA A 92 20.20 -55.96 -57.70
N ASN A 93 20.03 -57.13 -57.09
CA ASN A 93 21.13 -57.82 -56.41
C ASN A 93 21.67 -58.97 -57.26
N ASN A 94 22.99 -59.02 -57.44
CA ASN A 94 23.68 -60.11 -58.14
C ASN A 94 23.98 -61.34 -57.23
N HIS A 95 23.55 -61.32 -55.96
CA HIS A 95 23.84 -62.36 -54.96
C HIS A 95 22.59 -63.04 -54.39
N GLY A 96 21.78 -63.69 -55.24
CA GLY A 96 20.77 -64.67 -54.81
C GLY A 96 19.54 -64.14 -54.05
N ALA A 97 19.36 -62.82 -53.96
CA ALA A 97 18.11 -62.20 -53.51
C ALA A 97 17.54 -61.37 -54.67
N ASP A 98 16.22 -61.38 -54.86
CA ASP A 98 15.61 -60.79 -56.06
C ASP A 98 15.77 -59.25 -56.07
N TYR A 99 15.77 -58.56 -54.91
CA TYR A 99 15.95 -57.10 -54.80
C TYR A 99 16.63 -56.66 -53.49
N ARG A 100 17.33 -55.52 -53.54
CA ARG A 100 17.91 -54.82 -52.38
C ARG A 100 17.26 -53.44 -52.20
N LEU A 101 16.78 -53.17 -50.99
CA LEU A 101 16.28 -51.86 -50.58
C LEU A 101 17.38 -51.10 -49.85
N VAL A 102 17.75 -49.92 -50.35
CA VAL A 102 18.77 -49.05 -49.74
C VAL A 102 18.08 -47.84 -49.12
N PHE A 103 18.35 -47.60 -47.84
CA PHE A 103 17.85 -46.44 -47.10
C PHE A 103 19.01 -45.47 -46.85
N ASP A 104 18.97 -44.29 -47.46
CA ASP A 104 19.92 -43.21 -47.20
C ASP A 104 19.29 -42.16 -46.29
N TYR A 105 19.99 -41.75 -45.22
CA TYR A 105 19.55 -40.64 -44.38
C TYR A 105 19.92 -39.31 -45.05
N ALA A 106 18.91 -38.52 -45.42
CA ALA A 106 19.06 -37.15 -45.88
C ALA A 106 18.60 -36.21 -44.76
N PRO A 107 19.50 -35.43 -44.13
CA PRO A 107 19.10 -34.52 -43.06
C PRO A 107 18.04 -33.54 -43.57
N ILE A 108 16.94 -33.42 -42.83
CA ILE A 108 15.88 -32.44 -43.11
C ILE A 108 16.54 -31.05 -43.04
N PRO A 109 16.45 -30.21 -44.09
CA PRO A 109 16.99 -28.85 -44.01
C PRO A 109 16.36 -28.11 -42.83
N ALA A 110 17.17 -27.35 -42.10
CA ALA A 110 16.72 -26.57 -40.95
C ALA A 110 15.46 -25.77 -41.31
N ILE A 111 14.42 -25.88 -40.48
CA ILE A 111 13.20 -25.08 -40.61
C ILE A 111 13.65 -23.63 -40.48
N ASP A 112 13.38 -22.82 -41.51
CA ASP A 112 13.56 -21.37 -41.43
C ASP A 112 12.69 -20.87 -40.26
N GLU A 113 13.32 -20.41 -39.18
CA GLU A 113 12.63 -19.86 -38.00
C GLU A 113 11.73 -18.66 -38.37
N ASN A 114 11.87 -18.13 -39.58
CA ASN A 114 11.02 -17.08 -40.15
C ASN A 114 9.93 -17.60 -41.10
N ALA A 115 9.47 -18.84 -40.95
CA ALA A 115 8.28 -19.33 -41.64
C ALA A 115 7.06 -18.47 -41.25
N ARG A 116 6.79 -17.42 -42.04
CA ARG A 116 5.61 -16.57 -41.90
C ARG A 116 4.37 -17.44 -42.12
N THR A 117 3.74 -17.85 -41.03
CA THR A 117 2.41 -18.48 -41.06
C THR A 117 1.41 -17.49 -41.63
N SER A 118 1.02 -17.68 -42.89
CA SER A 118 -0.12 -16.98 -43.47
C SER A 118 -1.41 -17.72 -43.10
N LEU A 119 -2.48 -16.97 -42.84
CA LEU A 119 -3.82 -17.53 -42.57
C LEU A 119 -4.31 -18.47 -43.68
N SER A 120 -3.78 -18.32 -44.91
CA SER A 120 -4.05 -19.21 -46.04
C SER A 120 -3.44 -20.61 -45.89
N LEU A 121 -2.30 -20.76 -45.19
CA LEU A 121 -1.68 -22.06 -44.92
C LEU A 121 -2.44 -22.85 -43.84
N ALA A 122 -3.13 -22.16 -42.94
CA ALA A 122 -3.92 -22.77 -41.86
C ALA A 122 -5.23 -23.42 -42.33
N GLY A 123 -5.59 -23.27 -43.62
CA GLY A 123 -6.81 -23.88 -44.18
C GLY A 123 -8.10 -23.38 -43.53
N TRP A 124 -8.09 -22.18 -42.97
CA TRP A 124 -9.21 -21.63 -42.21
C TRP A 124 -10.41 -21.38 -43.13
N ARG A 125 -11.35 -22.32 -43.13
CA ARG A 125 -12.68 -22.15 -43.73
C ARG A 125 -13.60 -21.60 -42.64
N ALA A 126 -13.55 -20.29 -42.40
CA ALA A 126 -14.51 -19.65 -41.50
C ALA A 126 -15.93 -19.91 -42.02
N SER A 127 -16.67 -20.76 -41.32
CA SER A 127 -18.08 -21.00 -41.64
C SER A 127 -18.81 -19.67 -41.57
N ARG A 128 -19.72 -19.40 -42.51
CA ARG A 128 -20.57 -18.19 -42.51
C ARG A 128 -21.26 -17.98 -41.15
N TRP A 129 -21.56 -19.06 -40.44
CA TRP A 129 -22.14 -19.06 -39.10
C TRP A 129 -21.16 -18.63 -38.01
N SER A 130 -19.89 -19.00 -38.10
CA SER A 130 -18.85 -18.55 -37.16
C SER A 130 -18.60 -17.05 -37.31
N VAL A 131 -18.55 -16.55 -38.56
CA VAL A 131 -18.42 -15.11 -38.83
C VAL A 131 -19.65 -14.35 -38.33
N ALA A 132 -20.85 -14.88 -38.57
CA ALA A 132 -22.09 -14.28 -38.09
C ALA A 132 -22.14 -14.22 -36.55
N LEU A 133 -21.74 -15.30 -35.86
CA LEU A 133 -21.70 -15.32 -34.39
C LEU A 133 -20.70 -14.31 -33.85
N ILE A 134 -19.50 -14.23 -34.43
CA ILE A 134 -18.48 -13.24 -34.03
C ILE A 134 -19.00 -11.82 -34.24
N ALA A 135 -19.66 -11.54 -35.37
CA ALA A 135 -20.26 -10.24 -35.63
C ALA A 135 -21.35 -9.89 -34.60
N ILE A 136 -22.21 -10.85 -34.25
CA ILE A 136 -23.23 -10.68 -33.20
C ILE A 136 -22.57 -10.41 -31.85
N MET A 137 -21.55 -11.19 -31.47
CA MET A 137 -20.81 -10.97 -30.22
C MET A 137 -20.14 -9.61 -30.19
N ALA A 138 -19.55 -9.15 -31.29
CA ALA A 138 -18.97 -7.82 -31.38
C ALA A 138 -20.04 -6.72 -31.24
N VAL A 139 -21.22 -6.89 -31.85
CA VAL A 139 -22.35 -5.97 -31.66
C VAL A 139 -22.81 -5.93 -30.20
N LEU A 140 -22.95 -7.09 -29.55
CA LEU A 140 -23.36 -7.18 -28.15
C LEU A 140 -22.29 -6.65 -27.18
N ALA A 141 -21.01 -6.85 -27.47
CA ALA A 141 -19.92 -6.41 -26.60
C ALA A 141 -19.58 -4.92 -26.76
N PHE A 142 -19.77 -4.37 -27.97
CA PHE A 142 -19.35 -2.99 -28.28
C PHE A 142 -20.50 -2.04 -28.58
N LEU A 143 -21.45 -2.42 -29.44
CA LEU A 143 -22.50 -1.50 -29.88
C LEU A 143 -23.58 -1.32 -28.80
N THR A 144 -24.03 -2.38 -28.13
CA THR A 144 -25.10 -2.24 -27.13
C THR A 144 -24.66 -1.46 -25.88
N PRO A 145 -23.47 -1.68 -25.27
CA PRO A 145 -23.02 -0.87 -24.14
C PRO A 145 -22.74 0.58 -24.55
N PHE A 146 -22.23 0.82 -25.76
CA PHE A 146 -22.02 2.16 -26.30
C PHE A 146 -23.34 2.94 -26.43
N LEU A 147 -24.36 2.32 -27.04
CA LEU A 147 -25.69 2.92 -27.19
C LEU A 147 -26.39 3.14 -25.84
N SER A 148 -26.12 2.27 -24.85
CA SER A 148 -26.55 2.44 -23.46
C SER A 148 -25.84 3.60 -22.76
N THR A 149 -24.54 3.80 -23.01
CA THR A 149 -23.74 4.88 -22.40
C THR A 149 -24.23 6.25 -22.87
N LEU A 150 -24.49 6.39 -24.17
CA LEU A 150 -25.00 7.64 -24.76
C LEU A 150 -26.48 7.91 -24.47
N SER A 151 -27.16 7.05 -23.70
CA SER A 151 -28.62 7.09 -23.50
C SER A 151 -29.40 7.24 -24.82
N SER A 152 -28.92 6.58 -25.87
CA SER A 152 -29.43 6.81 -27.23
C SER A 152 -30.92 6.46 -27.34
N PRO A 153 -31.71 7.19 -28.15
CA PRO A 153 -33.13 6.86 -28.37
C PRO A 153 -33.36 5.43 -28.84
N ALA A 154 -32.41 4.86 -29.60
CA ALA A 154 -32.46 3.49 -30.07
C ALA A 154 -32.40 2.45 -28.94
N TYR A 155 -31.66 2.75 -27.86
CA TYR A 155 -31.55 1.86 -26.69
C TYR A 155 -32.71 2.08 -25.71
N THR A 156 -33.07 3.34 -25.44
CA THR A 156 -34.13 3.69 -24.47
C THR A 156 -35.54 3.33 -24.97
N ALA A 157 -35.75 3.25 -26.29
CA ALA A 157 -37.01 2.79 -26.88
C ALA A 157 -37.24 1.27 -26.81
N LEU A 158 -36.22 0.47 -26.43
CA LEU A 158 -36.37 -0.98 -26.26
C LEU A 158 -37.25 -1.30 -25.04
N PRO A 159 -38.06 -2.38 -25.06
CA PRO A 159 -38.78 -2.83 -23.87
C PRO A 159 -37.82 -3.14 -22.71
N PRO A 160 -38.20 -2.88 -21.44
CA PRO A 160 -37.32 -3.12 -20.28
C PRO A 160 -36.79 -4.56 -20.18
N LYS A 161 -37.60 -5.55 -20.57
CA LYS A 161 -37.19 -6.96 -20.62
C LYS A 161 -36.07 -7.23 -21.63
N VAL A 162 -36.04 -6.48 -22.73
CA VAL A 162 -35.00 -6.59 -23.76
C VAL A 162 -33.74 -5.85 -23.32
N GLN A 163 -33.89 -4.66 -22.70
CA GLN A 163 -32.77 -3.94 -22.10
C GLN A 163 -32.04 -4.78 -21.04
N GLY A 164 -32.78 -5.51 -20.19
CA GLY A 164 -32.18 -6.40 -19.18
C GLY A 164 -31.51 -7.66 -19.72
N LEU A 165 -31.72 -8.02 -21.00
CA LEU A 165 -31.06 -9.15 -21.67
C LEU A 165 -29.82 -8.74 -22.46
N LEU A 166 -29.66 -7.45 -22.76
CA LEU A 166 -28.53 -6.91 -23.50
C LEU A 166 -27.45 -6.40 -22.53
N PRO A 167 -26.17 -6.52 -22.86
CA PRO A 167 -25.10 -5.85 -22.13
C PRO A 167 -25.33 -4.34 -22.14
N SER A 168 -25.47 -3.76 -20.95
CA SER A 168 -25.55 -2.31 -20.71
C SER A 168 -24.14 -1.71 -20.59
N ARG A 169 -24.06 -0.40 -20.35
CA ARG A 169 -22.81 0.28 -19.97
C ARG A 169 -22.06 -0.37 -18.80
N ASP A 170 -22.77 -1.09 -17.92
CA ASP A 170 -22.18 -1.74 -16.75
C ASP A 170 -21.25 -2.90 -17.14
N ALA A 171 -21.42 -3.46 -18.35
CA ALA A 171 -20.55 -4.49 -18.90
C ALA A 171 -19.12 -3.99 -19.17
N TRP A 172 -18.91 -2.67 -19.20
CA TRP A 172 -17.59 -2.03 -19.34
C TRP A 172 -17.05 -1.50 -18.00
N SER A 173 -17.78 -1.68 -16.90
CA SER A 173 -17.28 -1.30 -15.58
C SER A 173 -16.16 -2.23 -15.14
N THR A 174 -15.07 -1.68 -14.62
CA THR A 174 -13.93 -2.43 -14.07
C THR A 174 -14.15 -2.92 -12.63
N GLY A 175 -15.28 -2.55 -12.02
CA GLY A 175 -15.62 -2.86 -10.63
C GLY A 175 -16.53 -1.80 -10.02
N PRO A 176 -17.09 -2.03 -8.83
CA PRO A 176 -17.87 -1.01 -8.14
C PRO A 176 -16.98 0.15 -7.67
N VAL A 177 -17.55 1.35 -7.65
CA VAL A 177 -16.87 2.50 -7.02
C VAL A 177 -16.74 2.33 -5.50
N HIS A 178 -15.85 3.12 -4.91
CA HIS A 178 -15.58 3.18 -3.47
C HIS A 178 -16.88 3.38 -2.69
N GLU A 179 -16.96 2.74 -1.54
CA GLU A 179 -18.17 2.72 -0.71
C GLU A 179 -18.68 4.12 -0.38
N ALA A 180 -17.78 5.06 -0.08
CA ALA A 180 -18.15 6.45 0.19
C ALA A 180 -18.85 7.13 -1.00
N HIS A 181 -18.35 6.96 -2.22
CA HIS A 181 -18.97 7.52 -3.43
C HIS A 181 -20.27 6.79 -3.78
N ARG A 182 -20.33 5.47 -3.54
CA ARG A 182 -21.56 4.68 -3.70
C ARG A 182 -22.66 5.12 -2.74
N ALA A 183 -22.33 5.33 -1.47
CA ALA A 183 -23.23 5.80 -0.43
C ALA A 183 -23.76 7.22 -0.74
N ALA A 184 -22.95 8.04 -1.41
CA ALA A 184 -23.34 9.36 -1.93
C ALA A 184 -24.22 9.30 -3.20
N GLY A 185 -24.51 8.12 -3.75
CA GLY A 185 -25.35 7.95 -4.94
C GLY A 185 -24.62 8.03 -6.29
N ILE A 186 -23.30 8.23 -6.29
CA ILE A 186 -22.49 8.44 -7.51
C ILE A 186 -22.25 7.14 -8.29
N GLY A 187 -22.48 5.97 -7.67
CA GLY A 187 -22.14 4.67 -8.25
C GLY A 187 -22.79 4.33 -9.60
N THR A 188 -23.86 5.04 -9.97
CA THR A 188 -24.53 4.90 -11.29
C THR A 188 -24.43 6.16 -12.15
N GLU A 189 -23.68 7.17 -11.72
CA GLU A 189 -23.54 8.47 -12.40
C GLU A 189 -22.12 8.62 -12.95
N CYS A 190 -21.77 7.81 -13.95
CA CYS A 190 -20.40 7.75 -14.50
C CYS A 190 -19.87 9.13 -14.95
N GLU A 191 -20.76 9.97 -15.48
CA GLU A 191 -20.49 11.34 -15.94
C GLU A 191 -20.03 12.28 -14.82
N ALA A 192 -20.24 11.92 -13.54
CA ALA A 192 -19.76 12.70 -12.40
C ALA A 192 -18.23 12.78 -12.35
N CYS A 193 -17.53 11.77 -12.86
CA CYS A 193 -16.07 11.74 -12.96
C CYS A 193 -15.58 11.67 -14.42
N HIS A 194 -16.25 10.88 -15.26
CA HIS A 194 -15.89 10.72 -16.67
C HIS A 194 -16.57 11.77 -17.56
N SER A 195 -16.01 12.98 -17.58
CA SER A 195 -16.54 14.09 -18.39
C SER A 195 -16.36 13.91 -19.91
N SER A 196 -15.50 12.98 -20.34
CA SER A 196 -15.27 12.68 -21.76
C SER A 196 -14.93 11.20 -21.96
N PRO A 197 -15.45 10.54 -23.02
CA PRO A 197 -15.13 9.15 -23.29
C PRO A 197 -13.64 8.93 -23.59
N PHE A 198 -13.06 7.89 -23.01
CA PHE A 198 -11.68 7.43 -23.28
C PHE A 198 -10.57 8.45 -22.94
N THR A 199 -10.85 9.42 -22.06
CA THR A 199 -9.84 10.32 -21.49
C THR A 199 -9.66 10.04 -20.00
N SER A 200 -8.50 10.38 -19.46
CA SER A 200 -8.29 10.37 -18.01
C SER A 200 -9.25 11.35 -17.33
N ILE A 201 -9.63 11.02 -16.10
CA ILE A 201 -10.50 11.86 -15.26
C ILE A 201 -9.73 13.14 -14.91
N PRO A 202 -10.27 14.34 -15.18
CA PRO A 202 -9.62 15.58 -14.79
C PRO A 202 -9.77 15.83 -13.28
N ASP A 203 -8.75 16.43 -12.66
CA ASP A 203 -8.78 16.82 -11.24
C ASP A 203 -9.99 17.72 -10.89
N SER A 204 -10.43 18.55 -11.84
CA SER A 204 -11.60 19.42 -11.68
C SER A 204 -12.91 18.66 -11.44
N ALA A 205 -13.05 17.43 -11.94
CA ALA A 205 -14.21 16.59 -11.65
C ALA A 205 -14.26 16.23 -10.15
N CYS A 206 -13.10 15.89 -9.57
CA CYS A 206 -12.98 15.56 -8.15
C CYS A 206 -13.24 16.80 -7.28
N MET A 207 -12.65 17.94 -7.65
CA MET A 207 -12.71 19.18 -6.89
C MET A 207 -14.09 19.84 -6.86
N THR A 208 -15.04 19.39 -7.68
CA THR A 208 -16.43 19.87 -7.63
C THR A 208 -17.11 19.51 -6.30
N CYS A 209 -16.73 18.38 -5.69
CA CYS A 209 -17.20 18.00 -4.35
C CYS A 209 -16.09 18.10 -3.28
N HIS A 210 -14.82 17.95 -3.68
CA HIS A 210 -13.67 17.91 -2.78
C HIS A 210 -12.89 19.23 -2.70
N GLU A 211 -13.59 20.37 -2.76
CA GLU A 211 -13.00 21.72 -2.83
C GLU A 211 -12.00 22.02 -1.71
N LYS A 212 -12.24 21.47 -0.51
CA LYS A 212 -11.47 21.75 0.70
C LYS A 212 -10.25 20.85 0.88
N ILE A 213 -9.99 19.94 -0.06
CA ILE A 213 -8.78 19.12 -0.01
C ILE A 213 -7.55 20.01 -0.20
N ARG A 214 -6.49 19.65 0.50
CA ARG A 214 -5.18 20.28 0.43
C ARG A 214 -4.18 19.23 -0.05
N GLU A 215 -3.19 19.65 -0.80
CA GLU A 215 -2.07 18.80 -1.23
C GLU A 215 -1.37 18.18 -0.02
N HIS A 216 -0.69 17.05 -0.23
CA HIS A 216 -0.03 16.39 0.89
C HIS A 216 1.26 17.08 1.38
N VAL A 217 1.66 18.14 0.71
CA VAL A 217 2.81 18.99 1.05
C VAL A 217 2.45 20.46 0.87
N VAL A 218 3.29 21.33 1.44
CA VAL A 218 3.33 22.74 1.05
C VAL A 218 4.08 22.85 -0.28
N LEU A 219 3.39 23.27 -1.33
CA LEU A 219 4.00 23.48 -2.63
C LEU A 219 4.86 24.74 -2.62
N THR A 220 6.04 24.61 -3.21
CA THR A 220 6.96 25.72 -3.50
C THR A 220 7.02 25.93 -5.01
N ALA A 221 7.59 27.04 -5.46
CA ALA A 221 7.82 27.28 -6.88
C ALA A 221 8.59 26.13 -7.58
N SER A 222 9.47 25.44 -6.84
CA SER A 222 10.25 24.31 -7.36
C SER A 222 9.45 23.00 -7.48
N SER A 223 8.52 22.74 -6.55
CA SER A 223 7.74 21.49 -6.51
C SER A 223 6.40 21.60 -7.23
N HIS A 224 5.87 22.82 -7.44
CA HIS A 224 4.55 23.06 -8.05
C HIS A 224 4.41 22.34 -9.39
N LYS A 225 5.35 22.54 -10.32
CA LYS A 225 5.25 21.96 -11.67
C LYS A 225 5.14 20.43 -11.63
N ALA A 226 5.96 19.80 -10.82
CA ALA A 226 6.00 18.35 -10.75
C ALA A 226 4.66 17.83 -10.19
N PHE A 227 4.13 18.46 -9.14
CA PHE A 227 2.82 18.13 -8.58
C PHE A 227 1.64 18.37 -9.53
N THR A 228 1.70 19.39 -10.39
CA THR A 228 0.66 19.61 -11.41
C THR A 228 0.71 18.61 -12.57
N ASP A 229 1.86 17.96 -12.78
CA ASP A 229 2.00 16.91 -13.79
C ASP A 229 1.46 15.55 -13.26
N THR A 230 1.19 15.43 -11.96
CA THR A 230 0.56 14.26 -11.32
C THR A 230 -0.91 14.56 -11.03
N THR A 231 -1.84 13.74 -11.51
CA THR A 231 -3.29 13.90 -11.31
C THR A 231 -3.78 13.22 -10.03
N CYS A 232 -4.99 13.57 -9.59
CA CYS A 232 -5.66 12.88 -8.49
C CYS A 232 -5.79 11.38 -8.79
N ALA A 233 -6.06 11.01 -10.05
CA ALA A 233 -6.25 9.63 -10.48
C ALA A 233 -4.97 8.77 -10.47
N ASP A 234 -3.79 9.41 -10.44
CA ASP A 234 -2.51 8.69 -10.35
C ASP A 234 -2.28 8.09 -8.95
N CYS A 235 -2.88 8.69 -7.92
CA CYS A 235 -2.84 8.18 -6.55
C CYS A 235 -4.18 7.55 -6.12
N HIS A 236 -5.29 8.18 -6.51
CA HIS A 236 -6.65 7.76 -6.19
C HIS A 236 -7.26 6.96 -7.35
N THR A 237 -7.19 5.65 -7.26
CA THR A 237 -7.77 4.74 -8.25
C THR A 237 -9.15 4.28 -7.80
N GLU A 238 -10.16 4.59 -8.62
CA GLU A 238 -11.54 4.14 -8.41
C GLU A 238 -11.76 2.76 -9.06
N HIS A 239 -12.89 2.11 -8.74
CA HIS A 239 -13.28 0.78 -9.25
C HIS A 239 -12.40 -0.37 -8.73
N MET A 240 -11.79 -0.20 -7.56
CA MET A 240 -10.97 -1.21 -6.92
C MET A 240 -11.75 -2.05 -5.90
N GLU A 241 -11.53 -3.37 -5.93
CA GLU A 241 -11.96 -4.30 -4.89
C GLU A 241 -10.73 -4.92 -4.18
N PRO A 242 -10.69 -4.95 -2.83
CA PRO A 242 -11.65 -4.35 -1.89
C PRO A 242 -11.68 -2.82 -1.97
N SER A 243 -12.82 -2.21 -1.60
CA SER A 243 -13.06 -0.77 -1.70
C SER A 243 -11.97 0.05 -1.00
N ARG A 244 -11.01 0.56 -1.79
CA ARG A 244 -9.92 1.44 -1.36
C ARG A 244 -9.66 2.44 -2.48
N LEU A 245 -9.57 3.73 -2.13
CA LEU A 245 -9.24 4.77 -3.11
C LEU A 245 -7.75 4.80 -3.44
N VAL A 246 -6.88 4.43 -2.51
CA VAL A 246 -5.44 4.42 -2.76
C VAL A 246 -4.94 2.98 -2.78
N THR A 247 -4.01 2.69 -3.69
CA THR A 247 -3.44 1.34 -3.80
C THR A 247 -2.81 0.90 -2.48
N ALA A 248 -2.90 -0.39 -2.18
CA ALA A 248 -2.28 -0.98 -1.00
C ALA A 248 -0.76 -1.19 -1.16
N SER A 249 -0.13 -0.56 -2.14
CA SER A 249 1.31 -0.70 -2.39
C SER A 249 2.04 0.53 -1.88
N ALA A 250 2.98 0.34 -0.96
CA ALA A 250 3.89 1.40 -0.54
C ALA A 250 4.72 1.97 -1.72
N MET A 251 4.85 1.22 -2.83
CA MET A 251 5.57 1.67 -4.02
C MET A 251 4.99 2.94 -4.62
N LEU A 252 3.67 3.15 -4.54
CA LEU A 252 3.05 4.38 -5.01
C LEU A 252 3.66 5.62 -4.34
N CYS A 253 3.97 5.54 -3.05
CA CYS A 253 4.62 6.61 -2.31
C CYS A 253 6.14 6.64 -2.58
N VAL A 254 6.78 5.46 -2.57
CA VAL A 254 8.24 5.32 -2.74
C VAL A 254 8.70 5.76 -4.13
N ASP A 255 7.89 5.61 -5.18
CA ASP A 255 8.27 6.01 -6.53
C ASP A 255 8.63 7.50 -6.63
N CYS A 256 7.95 8.33 -5.85
CA CYS A 256 8.30 9.74 -5.70
C CYS A 256 9.39 9.96 -4.63
N HIS A 257 9.31 9.26 -3.49
CA HIS A 257 10.16 9.52 -2.33
C HIS A 257 11.51 8.77 -2.27
N ARG A 258 11.80 7.87 -3.20
CA ARG A 258 13.02 7.04 -3.16
C ARG A 258 14.34 7.80 -3.27
N ALA A 259 14.32 9.05 -3.74
CA ALA A 259 15.53 9.86 -3.91
C ALA A 259 15.25 11.37 -3.70
N PRO A 260 16.19 12.10 -3.07
CA PRO A 260 15.98 13.46 -2.57
C PRO A 260 15.83 14.50 -3.68
N THR A 261 16.33 14.24 -4.89
CA THR A 261 16.24 15.18 -6.01
C THR A 261 15.10 14.87 -6.97
N SER A 262 14.24 13.91 -6.63
CA SER A 262 13.16 13.49 -7.54
C SER A 262 12.12 14.60 -7.72
N TRP A 263 11.87 15.43 -6.68
CA TRP A 263 10.80 16.45 -6.69
C TRP A 263 11.13 17.74 -5.91
N GLN A 264 11.91 17.69 -4.82
CA GLN A 264 12.37 18.87 -4.06
C GLN A 264 13.56 18.52 -3.17
N ALA A 265 14.54 19.44 -3.05
CA ALA A 265 15.81 19.20 -2.33
C ALA A 265 15.67 18.69 -0.88
N ASP A 266 14.63 19.10 -0.15
CA ASP A 266 14.40 18.74 1.26
C ASP A 266 13.41 17.58 1.44
N MET A 267 13.07 16.87 0.36
CA MET A 267 12.14 15.74 0.40
C MET A 267 12.71 14.61 1.28
N PRO A 268 11.92 14.09 2.24
CA PRO A 268 12.30 12.89 2.98
C PRO A 268 12.46 11.70 2.04
N VAL A 269 13.61 11.03 2.14
CA VAL A 269 13.90 9.82 1.37
C VAL A 269 13.34 8.62 2.10
N VAL A 270 12.49 7.85 1.43
CA VAL A 270 11.98 6.58 1.96
C VAL A 270 11.99 5.50 0.87
N THR A 271 12.42 4.30 1.25
CA THR A 271 12.47 3.12 0.36
C THR A 271 11.73 1.92 0.93
N SER A 272 11.63 1.82 2.26
CA SER A 272 10.92 0.75 2.96
C SER A 272 10.68 1.17 4.41
N PHE A 273 9.75 0.50 5.10
CA PHE A 273 9.62 0.63 6.54
C PHE A 273 10.68 -0.21 7.26
N SER A 274 11.87 0.37 7.46
CA SER A 274 13.01 -0.22 8.16
C SER A 274 13.93 0.86 8.69
N THR A 275 14.85 0.53 9.61
CA THR A 275 15.81 1.50 10.19
C THR A 275 16.75 2.13 9.16
N LEU A 276 16.98 1.47 8.01
CA LEU A 276 17.79 2.01 6.92
C LEU A 276 16.94 2.65 5.82
N GLY A 277 15.68 2.22 5.68
CA GLY A 277 14.81 2.60 4.58
C GLY A 277 13.80 3.70 4.91
N HIS A 278 13.56 3.98 6.20
CA HIS A 278 12.65 5.00 6.69
C HIS A 278 13.43 6.02 7.52
N PRO A 279 13.17 7.34 7.38
CA PRO A 279 13.81 8.34 8.22
C PRO A 279 13.39 8.21 9.69
N ASP A 280 14.24 8.66 10.61
CA ASP A 280 13.84 8.77 12.02
C ASP A 280 12.57 9.63 12.16
N PHE A 281 11.75 9.29 13.16
CA PHE A 281 10.53 10.03 13.43
C PHE A 281 10.85 11.47 13.88
N LYS A 282 9.99 12.40 13.49
CA LYS A 282 10.04 13.78 13.95
C LYS A 282 8.90 14.03 14.91
N VAL A 283 9.22 14.57 16.09
CA VAL A 283 8.25 15.04 17.06
C VAL A 283 8.11 16.56 16.96
N SER A 284 6.89 17.04 17.20
CA SER A 284 6.54 18.45 17.29
C SER A 284 6.56 18.88 18.74
N LEU A 285 7.36 19.90 19.05
CA LEU A 285 7.58 20.40 20.41
C LEU A 285 7.30 21.89 20.46
N TRP A 286 6.87 22.38 21.63
CA TRP A 286 6.81 23.82 21.86
C TRP A 286 8.18 24.31 22.34
N HIS A 287 8.65 25.40 21.75
CA HIS A 287 9.87 26.08 22.15
C HIS A 287 9.52 27.50 22.62
N GLU A 288 9.94 27.84 23.84
CA GLU A 288 9.75 29.17 24.41
C GLU A 288 10.96 30.06 24.11
N ASP A 289 10.76 31.16 23.38
CA ASP A 289 11.67 32.30 23.39
C ASP A 289 11.49 33.10 24.69
N LYS A 290 12.38 32.85 25.64
CA LYS A 290 12.40 33.48 26.97
C LYS A 290 12.55 35.01 26.92
N ASN A 291 12.90 35.60 25.77
CA ASN A 291 13.00 37.05 25.60
C ASN A 291 11.72 37.69 25.04
N ALA A 292 10.83 36.89 24.47
CA ALA A 292 9.55 37.36 23.95
C ALA A 292 8.46 37.30 25.05
N VAL A 293 7.35 38.01 24.84
CA VAL A 293 6.25 38.11 25.82
C VAL A 293 4.94 37.66 25.18
N GLY A 294 4.16 36.90 25.93
CA GLY A 294 2.83 36.45 25.51
C GLY A 294 2.88 35.35 24.46
N ALA A 295 1.87 35.27 23.60
CA ALA A 295 1.74 34.20 22.62
C ALA A 295 2.88 34.15 21.59
N ALA A 296 3.54 35.28 21.32
CA ALA A 296 4.68 35.36 20.41
C ALA A 296 5.95 34.70 20.95
N ALA A 297 5.98 34.35 22.24
CA ALA A 297 7.10 33.62 22.84
C ALA A 297 7.13 32.14 22.50
N TRP A 298 6.10 31.61 21.85
CA TRP A 298 5.98 30.17 21.63
C TRP A 298 5.98 29.86 20.14
N GLU A 299 6.94 29.04 19.73
CA GLU A 299 7.03 28.50 18.38
C GLU A 299 6.95 26.98 18.45
N MET A 300 6.24 26.35 17.51
CA MET A 300 6.24 24.89 17.42
C MET A 300 7.32 24.45 16.43
N VAL A 301 8.27 23.66 16.94
CA VAL A 301 9.44 23.19 16.18
C VAL A 301 9.35 21.69 16.01
N GLU A 302 9.74 21.18 14.84
CA GLU A 302 9.90 19.74 14.62
C GLU A 302 11.36 19.33 14.82
N THR A 303 11.58 18.28 15.59
CA THR A 303 12.91 17.72 15.82
C THR A 303 12.90 16.21 15.68
N THR A 304 14.04 15.65 15.26
CA THR A 304 14.22 14.20 15.20
C THR A 304 14.19 13.60 16.60
N HIS A 305 13.48 12.48 16.73
CA HIS A 305 13.40 11.66 17.93
C HIS A 305 13.76 10.21 17.58
N SER A 306 14.89 9.73 18.09
CA SER A 306 15.37 8.36 17.92
C SER A 306 16.15 7.88 19.13
N LEU A 307 16.45 6.57 19.23
CA LEU A 307 17.13 5.98 20.40
C LEU A 307 18.47 6.66 20.73
N GLY A 308 19.26 7.01 19.71
CA GLY A 308 20.55 7.68 19.88
C GLY A 308 20.44 9.20 20.06
N ARG A 309 19.27 9.79 19.79
CA ARG A 309 19.02 11.22 19.85
C ARG A 309 17.60 11.48 20.36
N PRO A 310 17.31 11.19 21.63
CA PRO A 310 15.99 11.43 22.19
C PRO A 310 15.72 12.93 22.24
N ALA A 311 14.56 13.33 21.73
CA ALA A 311 14.07 14.69 21.83
C ALA A 311 13.80 15.08 23.30
N LYS A 312 13.87 16.39 23.60
CA LYS A 312 13.57 16.95 24.92
C LYS A 312 12.55 18.07 24.78
N GLU A 313 11.49 17.97 25.55
CA GLU A 313 10.41 18.97 25.63
C GLU A 313 10.81 20.12 26.58
N GLN A 314 10.18 21.28 26.40
CA GLN A 314 10.32 22.47 27.24
C GLN A 314 8.95 22.97 27.68
N SER A 315 8.12 22.06 28.18
CA SER A 315 6.73 22.34 28.51
C SER A 315 6.56 23.24 29.72
N SER A 316 7.64 23.54 30.46
CA SER A 316 7.64 24.27 31.74
C SER A 316 6.87 23.57 32.88
N LEU A 317 6.52 22.29 32.69
CA LEU A 317 5.92 21.43 33.71
C LEU A 317 7.02 20.75 34.53
N SER A 318 6.82 20.65 35.84
CA SER A 318 7.63 19.83 36.74
C SER A 318 6.83 18.58 37.11
N PHE A 319 7.14 17.45 36.49
CA PHE A 319 6.44 16.18 36.71
C PHE A 319 7.34 14.96 36.47
N PRO A 320 7.89 14.34 37.53
CA PRO A 320 8.62 13.07 37.44
C PRO A 320 7.64 11.89 37.40
N HIS A 321 7.58 11.15 36.29
CA HIS A 321 6.69 9.99 36.16
C HIS A 321 7.14 8.82 37.05
N ASP A 322 8.45 8.58 37.17
CA ASP A 322 9.02 7.54 38.03
C ASP A 322 8.57 7.66 39.48
N LEU A 323 8.53 8.88 40.02
CA LEU A 323 8.03 9.17 41.37
C LEU A 323 6.53 8.89 41.51
N HIS A 324 5.73 9.25 40.51
CA HIS A 324 4.27 9.09 40.56
C HIS A 324 3.83 7.64 40.33
N LEU A 325 4.59 6.87 39.55
CA LEU A 325 4.31 5.45 39.31
C LEU A 325 4.87 4.54 40.43
N ASP A 326 5.72 5.07 41.31
CA ASP A 326 6.20 4.36 42.48
C ASP A 326 5.15 4.36 43.61
N SER A 327 4.58 3.18 43.87
CA SER A 327 3.58 2.97 44.91
C SER A 327 4.06 3.25 46.34
N ASP A 328 5.38 3.20 46.58
CA ASP A 328 5.93 3.51 47.90
C ASP A 328 5.94 5.03 48.15
N ASN A 329 5.92 5.83 47.08
CA ASN A 329 5.93 7.29 47.15
C ASN A 329 4.54 7.91 46.97
N VAL A 330 3.75 7.44 45.99
CA VAL A 330 2.46 8.04 45.63
C VAL A 330 1.37 6.99 45.52
N THR A 331 0.24 7.23 46.19
CA THR A 331 -0.96 6.40 46.10
C THR A 331 -2.22 7.25 46.03
N LEU A 332 -3.31 6.70 45.49
CA LEU A 332 -4.59 7.37 45.47
C LEU A 332 -5.11 7.63 46.88
N MET A 333 -5.37 8.90 47.17
CA MET A 333 -6.04 9.33 48.41
C MET A 333 -7.37 8.56 48.54
N ASN A 334 -7.51 7.84 49.66
CA ASN A 334 -8.66 7.03 50.11
C ASN A 334 -8.61 5.51 49.88
N GLN A 335 -7.73 4.97 49.04
CA GLN A 335 -7.68 3.50 48.80
C GLN A 335 -6.30 2.88 48.99
N GLY A 336 -5.22 3.69 48.97
CA GLY A 336 -3.84 3.16 49.03
C GLY A 336 -3.45 2.39 47.77
N THR A 337 -4.24 2.50 46.70
CA THR A 337 -3.97 1.87 45.42
C THR A 337 -2.85 2.63 44.71
N PRO A 338 -1.84 1.95 44.14
CA PRO A 338 -0.84 2.56 43.28
C PRO A 338 -1.49 3.31 42.10
N LEU A 339 -0.82 4.37 41.63
CA LEU A 339 -1.18 4.99 40.36
C LEU A 339 -0.73 4.11 39.20
N ASP A 340 -1.47 4.21 38.10
CA ASP A 340 -1.10 3.59 36.83
C ASP A 340 -1.30 4.58 35.67
N CYS A 341 -0.92 4.17 34.45
CA CYS A 341 -1.03 5.00 33.25
C CYS A 341 -2.46 5.54 33.04
N SER A 342 -3.46 4.71 33.30
CA SER A 342 -4.89 5.01 33.09
C SER A 342 -5.47 5.96 34.14
N SER A 343 -4.77 6.15 35.26
CA SER A 343 -5.15 7.07 36.32
C SER A 343 -5.15 8.53 35.84
N CYS A 344 -4.30 8.86 34.86
CA CYS A 344 -4.21 10.19 34.24
C CYS A 344 -4.55 10.14 32.74
N HIS A 345 -3.92 9.24 31.98
CA HIS A 345 -4.09 9.16 30.53
C HIS A 345 -5.35 8.41 30.15
N ARG A 346 -6.16 9.01 29.28
CA ARG A 346 -7.36 8.38 28.74
C ARG A 346 -7.27 8.23 27.24
N ILE A 347 -7.68 7.07 26.77
CA ILE A 347 -7.83 6.78 25.34
C ILE A 347 -9.24 7.16 24.92
N ASP A 348 -9.34 7.95 23.87
CA ASP A 348 -10.60 8.30 23.23
C ASP A 348 -11.21 7.05 22.60
N SER A 349 -12.49 6.79 22.90
CA SER A 349 -13.17 5.58 22.47
C SER A 349 -13.52 5.54 20.97
N GLN A 350 -13.52 6.69 20.29
CA GLN A 350 -13.91 6.83 18.88
C GLN A 350 -12.73 6.66 17.93
N ASN A 351 -11.58 7.26 18.26
CA ASN A 351 -10.40 7.27 17.38
C ASN A 351 -9.15 6.64 18.00
N GLY A 352 -9.17 6.29 19.30
CA GLY A 352 -8.04 5.68 19.99
C GLY A 352 -6.86 6.60 20.30
N SER A 353 -7.01 7.92 20.14
CA SER A 353 -5.98 8.89 20.53
C SER A 353 -5.95 9.09 22.05
N ILE A 354 -4.83 9.54 22.59
CA ILE A 354 -4.77 9.99 23.99
C ILE A 354 -5.39 11.39 24.10
N ILE A 355 -6.32 11.53 25.04
CA ILE A 355 -6.95 12.82 25.34
C ILE A 355 -5.94 13.69 26.13
N PRO A 356 -5.79 14.99 25.79
CA PRO A 356 -4.97 15.91 26.56
C PRO A 356 -5.34 15.95 28.05
N LEU A 357 -4.33 16.14 28.90
CA LEU A 357 -4.50 16.22 30.35
C LEU A 357 -5.19 17.53 30.76
N ASP A 358 -6.01 17.46 31.81
CA ASP A 358 -6.71 18.59 32.41
C ASP A 358 -6.37 18.68 33.90
N MET A 359 -5.80 19.80 34.34
CA MET A 359 -5.28 19.92 35.71
C MET A 359 -6.34 19.70 36.80
N PRO A 360 -7.52 20.37 36.77
CA PRO A 360 -8.54 20.17 37.80
C PRO A 360 -8.98 18.71 37.94
N ARG A 361 -9.10 17.99 36.82
CA ARG A 361 -9.49 16.58 36.80
C ARG A 361 -8.34 15.64 37.18
N ASP A 362 -7.20 15.77 36.53
CA ASP A 362 -6.12 14.77 36.54
C ASP A 362 -5.12 14.99 37.67
N CYS A 363 -4.98 16.22 38.16
CA CYS A 363 -4.04 16.59 39.22
C CYS A 363 -4.75 16.99 40.51
N GLY A 364 -5.89 17.68 40.40
CA GLY A 364 -6.54 18.39 41.51
C GLY A 364 -7.05 17.51 42.67
N SER A 365 -7.17 16.21 42.48
CA SER A 365 -7.53 15.26 43.54
C SER A 365 -6.43 15.11 44.60
N CYS A 366 -5.17 15.19 44.19
CA CYS A 366 -3.98 15.05 45.05
C CYS A 366 -3.24 16.39 45.21
N HIS A 367 -3.11 17.16 44.12
CA HIS A 367 -2.47 18.48 44.09
C HIS A 367 -3.52 19.60 44.17
N ARG A 368 -4.16 19.73 45.34
CA ARG A 368 -5.11 20.82 45.58
C ARG A 368 -4.37 22.15 45.72
N LEU A 369 -4.87 23.18 45.04
CA LEU A 369 -4.41 24.56 45.20
C LEU A 369 -5.01 25.19 46.48
N THR A 370 -4.82 24.58 47.64
CA THR A 370 -5.36 25.09 48.91
C THR A 370 -4.84 26.52 49.19
N LEU A 371 -5.76 27.47 49.36
CA LEU A 371 -5.50 28.89 49.58
C LEU A 371 -4.98 29.18 50.99
N ASP A 372 -5.51 28.49 51.99
CA ASP A 372 -5.26 28.75 53.40
C ASP A 372 -5.25 27.42 54.16
N LEU A 373 -4.12 27.10 54.78
CA LEU A 373 -3.98 25.85 55.56
C LEU A 373 -4.95 25.77 56.75
N ASP A 374 -5.40 26.92 57.27
CA ASP A 374 -6.39 26.95 58.35
C ASP A 374 -7.82 26.68 57.83
N GLN A 375 -8.03 26.72 56.50
CA GLN A 375 -9.29 26.47 55.79
C GLN A 375 -9.02 25.61 54.54
N PRO A 376 -8.71 24.31 54.72
CA PRO A 376 -8.13 23.47 53.66
C PRO A 376 -9.03 23.28 52.44
N ASP A 377 -10.34 23.45 52.61
CA ASP A 377 -11.34 23.36 51.54
C ASP A 377 -11.34 24.56 50.60
N LEU A 378 -10.79 25.69 51.03
CA LEU A 378 -10.72 26.91 50.24
C LEU A 378 -9.54 26.80 49.26
N THR A 379 -9.82 26.91 47.97
CA THR A 379 -8.82 26.74 46.90
C THR A 379 -8.61 28.04 46.11
N LEU A 380 -7.37 28.27 45.70
CA LEU A 380 -7.00 29.27 44.72
C LEU A 380 -7.53 28.93 43.33
N THR A 381 -7.87 29.97 42.58
CA THR A 381 -8.13 29.85 41.14
C THR A 381 -6.82 29.64 40.38
N HIS A 382 -6.76 28.67 39.47
CA HIS A 382 -5.65 28.57 38.52
C HIS A 382 -5.74 29.74 37.53
N GLY A 383 -4.78 30.66 37.56
CA GLY A 383 -4.85 31.93 36.85
C GLY A 383 -3.53 32.70 36.86
N SER A 384 -3.56 33.97 36.45
CA SER A 384 -2.35 34.79 36.41
C SER A 384 -1.84 35.16 37.80
N GLU A 385 -0.54 35.43 37.89
CA GLU A 385 0.17 35.72 39.14
C GLU A 385 -0.49 36.88 39.88
N ARG A 386 -0.86 37.94 39.15
CA ARG A 386 -1.52 39.12 39.72
C ARG A 386 -2.89 38.81 40.33
N VAL A 387 -3.68 37.94 39.71
CA VAL A 387 -5.01 37.55 40.23
C VAL A 387 -4.85 36.77 41.52
N VAL A 388 -3.94 35.78 41.54
CA VAL A 388 -3.65 34.96 42.71
C VAL A 388 -3.15 35.80 43.88
N ILE A 389 -2.21 36.72 43.63
CA ILE A 389 -1.67 37.61 44.66
C ILE A 389 -2.78 38.51 45.24
N ALA A 390 -3.65 39.07 44.38
CA ALA A 390 -4.77 39.89 44.82
C ALA A 390 -5.81 39.09 45.64
N GLU A 391 -6.06 37.84 45.28
CA GLU A 391 -6.95 36.93 46.01
C GLU A 391 -6.40 36.60 47.40
N LEU A 392 -5.10 36.27 47.49
CA LEU A 392 -4.39 36.05 48.75
C LEU A 392 -4.45 37.29 49.65
N GLN A 393 -4.09 38.46 49.11
CA GLN A 393 -4.17 39.74 49.84
C GLN A 393 -5.57 40.01 50.36
N SER A 394 -6.58 39.82 49.52
CA SER A 394 -7.98 40.05 49.89
C SER A 394 -8.45 39.08 50.96
N HIS A 395 -8.10 37.79 50.86
CA HIS A 395 -8.47 36.76 51.83
C HIS A 395 -7.87 37.02 53.21
N PHE A 396 -6.54 37.20 53.28
CA PHE A 396 -5.85 37.40 54.55
C PHE A 396 -6.17 38.75 55.20
N ALA A 397 -6.48 39.80 54.42
CA ALA A 397 -6.98 41.06 54.95
C ALA A 397 -8.36 40.89 55.62
N ARG A 398 -9.31 40.19 54.98
CA ARG A 398 -10.62 39.88 55.57
C ARG A 398 -10.49 39.01 56.82
N LYS A 399 -9.66 37.97 56.76
CA LYS A 399 -9.40 37.06 57.89
C LYS A 399 -8.84 37.83 59.09
N ALA A 400 -7.91 38.75 58.87
CA ALA A 400 -7.36 39.58 59.93
C ALA A 400 -8.39 40.53 60.54
N ALA A 401 -9.22 41.16 59.71
CA ALA A 401 -10.32 42.01 60.19
C ALA A 401 -11.33 41.22 61.05
N ALA A 402 -11.62 39.96 60.68
CA ALA A 402 -12.53 39.10 61.41
C ALA A 402 -11.95 38.54 62.73
N THR A 403 -10.64 38.27 62.77
CA THR A 403 -9.97 37.61 63.90
C THR A 403 -9.19 38.55 64.83
N GLY A 404 -9.02 39.81 64.43
CA GLY A 404 -8.17 40.78 65.15
C GLY A 404 -6.67 40.52 65.02
N ALA A 405 -6.24 39.71 64.04
CA ALA A 405 -4.84 39.39 63.84
C ALA A 405 -4.03 40.64 63.40
N THR A 406 -3.03 41.03 64.19
CA THR A 406 -2.18 42.21 63.92
C THR A 406 -1.08 41.96 62.90
N ASN A 407 -0.99 40.74 62.40
CA ASN A 407 0.20 40.21 61.74
C ASN A 407 -0.08 39.76 60.29
N ALA A 408 -1.22 40.21 59.75
CA ALA A 408 -1.82 39.82 58.47
C ALA A 408 -0.89 40.00 57.27
N GLU A 409 -0.22 41.15 57.19
CA GLU A 409 0.65 41.49 56.07
C GLU A 409 1.83 40.51 55.96
N ARG A 410 2.47 40.19 57.10
CA ARG A 410 3.54 39.19 57.13
C ARG A 410 3.03 37.80 56.76
N ARG A 411 1.84 37.42 57.23
CA ARG A 411 1.26 36.09 56.94
C ARG A 411 0.93 35.96 55.46
N VAL A 412 0.37 36.98 54.81
CA VAL A 412 0.10 36.92 53.37
C VAL A 412 1.39 36.89 52.55
N GLN A 413 2.44 37.62 52.94
CA GLN A 413 3.73 37.53 52.24
C GLN A 413 4.35 36.13 52.35
N GLN A 414 4.25 35.51 53.53
CA GLN A 414 4.68 34.12 53.73
C GLN A 414 3.87 33.15 52.87
N GLU A 415 2.55 33.31 52.82
CA GLU A 415 1.70 32.45 51.99
C GLU A 415 1.98 32.65 50.49
N ILE A 416 2.14 33.89 50.02
CA ILE A 416 2.54 34.15 48.62
C ILE A 416 3.86 33.43 48.31
N ALA A 417 4.90 33.61 49.13
CA ALA A 417 6.19 32.95 48.91
C ALA A 417 6.07 31.41 48.92
N HIS A 418 5.20 30.87 49.78
CA HIS A 418 4.91 29.43 49.84
C HIS A 418 4.24 28.93 48.54
N GLN A 419 3.20 29.63 48.06
CA GLN A 419 2.43 29.29 46.86
C GLN A 419 3.22 29.45 45.56
N PHE A 420 4.26 30.29 45.52
CA PHE A 420 5.16 30.41 44.37
C PHE A 420 6.44 29.57 44.51
N GLY A 421 6.64 28.90 45.65
CA GLY A 421 7.82 28.11 45.97
C GLY A 421 7.51 26.63 46.13
N SER A 422 7.26 26.19 47.37
CA SER A 422 7.09 24.77 47.71
C SER A 422 5.65 24.26 47.68
N ALA A 423 4.69 25.12 47.33
CA ALA A 423 3.28 24.79 47.18
C ALA A 423 2.69 25.48 45.95
N GLY A 424 1.40 25.27 45.68
CA GLY A 424 0.66 25.99 44.65
C GLY A 424 1.31 25.92 43.27
N CYS A 425 1.70 27.08 42.75
CA CYS A 425 2.30 27.27 41.44
C CYS A 425 3.66 26.55 41.32
N GLY A 426 4.53 26.70 42.33
CA GLY A 426 5.92 26.23 42.28
C GLY A 426 6.08 24.71 42.33
N LEU A 427 5.01 23.98 42.66
CA LEU A 427 4.99 22.52 42.57
C LEU A 427 4.99 22.02 41.12
N CYS A 428 4.28 22.73 40.24
CA CYS A 428 3.99 22.26 38.88
C CYS A 428 4.71 23.10 37.81
N HIS A 429 4.93 24.39 38.06
CA HIS A 429 5.47 25.31 37.08
C HIS A 429 6.94 25.64 37.35
N GLU A 430 7.71 25.92 36.30
CA GLU A 430 8.95 26.70 36.44
C GLU A 430 8.58 28.14 36.90
N VAL A 431 9.04 28.53 38.09
CA VAL A 431 8.80 29.86 38.66
C VAL A 431 10.12 30.62 38.79
N ARG A 432 10.14 31.87 38.33
CA ARG A 432 11.27 32.78 38.50
C ARG A 432 10.92 33.92 39.45
N GLU A 433 11.75 34.12 40.45
CA GLU A 433 11.64 35.23 41.41
C GLU A 433 12.56 36.40 41.01
N GLN A 434 12.05 37.62 41.18
CA GLN A 434 12.74 38.90 40.97
C GLN A 434 12.65 39.74 42.26
N PRO A 435 13.53 39.50 43.25
CA PRO A 435 13.40 40.05 44.60
C PRO A 435 13.35 41.58 44.66
N GLU A 436 14.00 42.25 43.70
CA GLU A 436 14.04 43.70 43.53
C GLU A 436 12.71 44.32 43.10
N ARG A 437 11.77 43.53 42.57
CA ARG A 437 10.45 44.00 42.16
C ARG A 437 9.45 44.02 43.32
N PRO A 438 8.44 44.92 43.27
CA PRO A 438 7.33 44.89 44.21
C PRO A 438 6.56 43.56 44.14
N ILE A 439 5.85 43.23 45.22
CA ILE A 439 5.34 41.88 45.47
C ILE A 439 4.37 41.38 44.38
N ASP A 440 3.62 42.29 43.76
CA ASP A 440 2.67 42.05 42.67
C ASP A 440 3.34 41.72 41.32
N GLU A 441 4.65 41.95 41.20
CA GLU A 441 5.45 41.65 39.99
C GLU A 441 6.68 40.80 40.27
N ARG A 442 6.87 40.35 41.52
CA ARG A 442 8.06 39.64 41.96
C ARG A 442 8.19 38.26 41.33
N TRP A 443 7.10 37.55 41.09
CA TRP A 443 7.13 36.21 40.52
C TRP A 443 6.66 36.21 39.07
N ARG A 444 7.29 35.35 38.28
CA ARG A 444 6.91 35.03 36.91
C ARG A 444 6.79 33.52 36.81
N VAL A 445 5.61 33.06 36.42
CA VAL A 445 5.30 31.63 36.26
C VAL A 445 5.31 31.31 34.77
N SER A 446 6.16 30.37 34.35
CA SER A 446 6.15 29.92 32.96
C SER A 446 4.87 29.10 32.69
N PRO A 447 4.08 29.44 31.65
CA PRO A 447 2.87 28.70 31.35
C PRO A 447 3.22 27.30 30.86
N VAL A 448 2.44 26.30 31.28
CA VAL A 448 2.63 24.94 30.80
C VAL A 448 2.09 24.83 29.38
N ARG A 449 2.92 24.38 28.44
CA ARG A 449 2.51 24.08 27.06
C ARG A 449 3.03 22.73 26.61
N SER A 450 2.12 21.85 26.21
CA SER A 450 2.44 20.58 25.57
C SER A 450 1.81 20.55 24.18
N PRO A 451 2.41 19.86 23.20
CA PRO A 451 1.73 19.61 21.93
C PRO A 451 0.50 18.71 22.17
N ASP A 452 -0.61 19.00 21.48
CA ASP A 452 -1.78 18.11 21.44
C ASP A 452 -1.50 16.83 20.65
N SER A 453 -0.56 16.89 19.71
CA SER A 453 -0.06 15.75 18.95
C SER A 453 1.45 15.88 18.73
N TRP A 454 2.19 14.89 19.19
CA TRP A 454 3.63 14.80 19.02
C TRP A 454 4.01 14.49 17.56
N TYR A 455 3.22 13.65 16.88
CA TYR A 455 3.44 13.24 15.49
C TYR A 455 2.36 13.80 14.57
N ARG A 456 2.45 15.10 14.24
CA ARG A 456 1.41 15.83 13.49
C ARG A 456 1.05 15.26 12.11
N SER A 457 1.98 14.57 11.46
CA SER A 457 1.76 13.93 10.14
C SER A 457 1.35 12.46 10.26
N SER A 458 0.90 12.01 11.43
CA SER A 458 0.50 10.64 11.68
C SER A 458 -0.79 10.54 12.48
N LEU A 459 -1.45 9.38 12.37
CA LEU A 459 -2.52 8.97 13.25
C LEU A 459 -2.13 7.63 13.88
N PHE A 460 -2.40 7.49 15.16
CA PHE A 460 -2.17 6.25 15.88
C PHE A 460 -3.38 5.93 16.77
N ASP A 461 -3.94 4.74 16.58
CA ASP A 461 -5.07 4.22 17.33
C ASP A 461 -4.56 3.20 18.35
N HIS A 462 -4.67 3.50 19.65
CA HIS A 462 -4.20 2.60 20.71
C HIS A 462 -5.07 1.34 20.83
N ARG A 463 -6.35 1.38 20.44
CA ARG A 463 -7.32 0.29 20.69
C ARG A 463 -6.88 -1.05 20.09
N PRO A 464 -6.47 -1.15 18.80
CA PRO A 464 -5.96 -2.41 18.26
C PRO A 464 -4.65 -2.84 18.94
N HIS A 465 -3.82 -1.90 19.38
CA HIS A 465 -2.52 -2.19 19.99
C HIS A 465 -2.61 -2.67 21.45
N LEU A 466 -3.71 -2.37 22.16
CA LEU A 466 -3.94 -2.86 23.52
C LEU A 466 -4.41 -4.32 23.61
N THR A 467 -4.65 -4.98 22.47
CA THR A 467 -5.16 -6.36 22.41
C THR A 467 -4.24 -7.30 21.66
N GLY A 468 -3.01 -6.87 21.39
CA GLY A 468 -2.04 -7.60 20.58
C GLY A 468 -1.45 -8.85 21.27
N PRO A 469 -0.94 -9.84 20.53
CA PRO A 469 -0.25 -10.98 21.13
C PRO A 469 0.99 -10.53 21.93
N GLY A 470 0.95 -10.71 23.25
CA GLY A 470 2.02 -10.28 24.17
C GLY A 470 1.77 -8.92 24.84
N ILE A 471 0.75 -8.17 24.39
CA ILE A 471 0.33 -6.88 24.96
C ILE A 471 -1.11 -7.04 25.45
N ASN A 472 -1.38 -6.83 26.74
CA ASN A 472 -2.74 -6.93 27.29
C ASN A 472 -3.33 -5.53 27.54
N GLY A 473 -4.65 -5.43 27.70
CA GLY A 473 -5.31 -4.14 27.96
C GLY A 473 -5.07 -3.56 29.36
N GLN A 474 -4.01 -3.99 30.06
CA GLN A 474 -3.64 -3.49 31.39
C GLN A 474 -2.59 -2.39 31.28
N SER A 475 -2.50 -1.54 32.29
CA SER A 475 -1.60 -0.37 32.31
C SER A 475 -0.11 -0.72 32.13
N VAL A 476 0.32 -1.95 32.41
CA VAL A 476 1.71 -2.43 32.19
C VAL A 476 2.06 -2.47 30.70
N ALA A 477 1.08 -2.73 29.82
CA ALA A 477 1.30 -2.75 28.37
C ALA A 477 1.73 -1.40 27.78
N CYS A 478 1.39 -0.29 28.45
CA CYS A 478 1.85 1.03 28.03
C CYS A 478 3.39 1.10 28.04
N LEU A 479 4.03 0.40 28.99
CA LEU A 479 5.48 0.38 29.18
C LEU A 479 6.22 -0.41 28.11
N ASP A 480 5.53 -1.24 27.33
CA ASP A 480 6.12 -1.91 26.17
C ASP A 480 6.49 -0.91 25.06
N CYS A 481 5.84 0.26 25.05
CA CYS A 481 6.08 1.31 24.06
C CYS A 481 6.63 2.61 24.68
N HIS A 482 6.22 2.95 25.90
CA HIS A 482 6.50 4.22 26.57
C HIS A 482 7.31 3.99 27.85
N ALA A 483 8.56 4.44 27.90
CA ALA A 483 9.45 4.24 29.06
C ALA A 483 9.18 5.22 30.23
N ALA A 484 7.91 5.38 30.62
CA ALA A 484 7.47 6.38 31.60
C ALA A 484 7.93 6.08 33.04
N ASP A 485 8.01 4.80 33.41
CA ASP A 485 8.45 4.31 34.72
C ASP A 485 9.91 4.67 35.06
N THR A 486 10.71 5.03 34.07
CA THR A 486 12.12 5.44 34.24
C THR A 486 12.35 6.94 34.10
N SER A 487 11.28 7.71 33.89
CA SER A 487 11.35 9.13 33.54
C SER A 487 11.26 10.02 34.77
N SER A 488 12.39 10.60 35.16
CA SER A 488 12.51 11.53 36.30
C SER A 488 12.20 13.00 35.94
N SER A 489 11.85 13.28 34.68
CA SER A 489 11.69 14.65 34.20
C SER A 489 10.57 14.77 33.17
N ALA A 490 9.74 15.81 33.29
CA ALA A 490 8.70 16.14 32.31
C ALA A 490 9.25 16.63 30.95
N ASN A 491 10.55 16.94 30.89
CA ASN A 491 11.23 17.27 29.63
C ASN A 491 11.55 16.02 28.79
N ASP A 492 11.41 14.82 29.34
CA ASP A 492 11.68 13.58 28.62
C ASP A 492 10.52 13.30 27.64
N VAL A 493 10.84 13.20 26.35
CA VAL A 493 9.84 12.84 25.33
C VAL A 493 9.67 11.34 25.34
N LEU A 494 8.58 10.88 25.96
CA LEU A 494 8.26 9.45 26.14
C LEU A 494 7.50 8.85 24.95
N MET A 495 7.64 9.43 23.76
CA MET A 495 6.97 8.93 22.56
C MET A 495 7.79 7.79 21.92
N PRO A 496 7.14 6.76 21.34
CA PRO A 496 7.86 5.61 20.78
C PRO A 496 8.72 5.97 19.56
N VAL A 497 9.90 5.37 19.47
CA VAL A 497 10.79 5.52 18.31
C VAL A 497 10.41 4.57 17.17
N LEU A 498 11.04 4.74 16.00
CA LEU A 498 10.86 3.86 14.84
C LEU A 498 11.05 2.38 15.17
N GLU A 499 12.08 2.07 15.95
CA GLU A 499 12.41 0.70 16.36
C GLU A 499 11.31 0.04 17.19
N THR A 500 10.59 0.81 18.01
CA THR A 500 9.47 0.31 18.80
C THR A 500 8.39 -0.26 17.89
N CYS A 501 8.03 0.48 16.83
CA CYS A 501 7.05 0.03 15.84
C CYS A 501 7.57 -1.17 15.04
N LEU A 502 8.85 -1.16 14.62
CA LEU A 502 9.47 -2.24 13.84
C LEU A 502 9.55 -3.58 14.59
N SER A 503 9.47 -3.58 15.92
CA SER A 503 9.42 -4.82 16.72
C SER A 503 8.24 -5.72 16.33
N CYS A 504 7.12 -5.09 15.92
CA CYS A 504 5.89 -5.75 15.51
C CYS A 504 5.58 -5.54 14.03
N HIS A 505 5.73 -4.32 13.51
CA HIS A 505 5.48 -3.96 12.11
C HIS A 505 6.73 -4.17 11.27
N ASN A 506 6.96 -5.40 10.81
CA ASN A 506 8.10 -5.72 9.96
C ASN A 506 7.75 -6.78 8.91
N PRO A 507 8.57 -6.92 7.85
CA PRO A 507 8.27 -7.86 6.76
C PRO A 507 8.18 -9.33 7.19
N ALA A 508 8.80 -9.72 8.32
CA ALA A 508 8.72 -11.10 8.82
C ALA A 508 7.35 -11.43 9.44
N ARG A 509 6.57 -10.41 9.82
CA ARG A 509 5.20 -10.51 10.31
C ARG A 509 4.25 -10.01 9.22
N ILE A 510 4.01 -10.86 8.22
CA ILE A 510 3.32 -10.56 6.93
C ILE A 510 1.99 -9.79 7.09
N GLU A 511 1.23 -10.04 8.16
CA GLU A 511 -0.05 -9.37 8.44
C GLU A 511 0.10 -7.91 8.93
N SER A 512 1.32 -7.49 9.27
CA SER A 512 1.65 -6.17 9.84
C SER A 512 2.54 -5.31 8.93
N ALA A 513 2.78 -5.77 7.69
CA ALA A 513 3.52 -5.01 6.68
C ALA A 513 2.70 -3.77 6.30
N GLY A 514 2.89 -2.69 7.07
CA GLY A 514 2.11 -1.47 6.96
C GLY A 514 2.37 -0.78 5.62
N ILE A 515 1.29 -0.32 5.00
CA ILE A 515 1.37 0.69 3.95
C ILE A 515 1.57 2.05 4.60
N CYS A 516 2.15 3.02 3.88
CA CYS A 516 2.43 4.35 4.46
C CYS A 516 1.18 5.01 5.05
N LEU A 517 0.00 4.73 4.49
CA LEU A 517 -1.31 5.23 4.90
C LEU A 517 -1.80 4.70 6.26
N ASP A 518 -1.22 3.60 6.75
CA ASP A 518 -1.61 3.03 8.04
C ASP A 518 -1.12 3.90 9.21
N CYS A 519 -0.07 4.69 8.99
CA CYS A 519 0.50 5.57 10.00
C CYS A 519 0.40 7.04 9.60
N HIS A 520 0.57 7.39 8.31
CA HIS A 520 0.69 8.78 7.88
C HIS A 520 -0.63 9.40 7.42
N VAL A 521 -0.77 10.69 7.72
CA VAL A 521 -1.81 11.56 7.17
C VAL A 521 -1.21 12.42 6.07
N PHE A 522 -1.75 12.30 4.86
CA PHE A 522 -1.24 13.01 3.70
C PHE A 522 -1.97 14.33 3.47
N HIS A 523 -3.31 14.37 3.39
CA HIS A 523 -4.07 15.61 3.22
C HIS A 523 -4.23 16.41 4.53
N SER A 524 -3.12 16.96 5.04
CA SER A 524 -3.10 17.73 6.30
C SER A 524 -3.58 19.18 6.10
N HIS A 525 -4.01 19.82 7.20
CA HIS A 525 -4.39 21.24 7.18
C HIS A 525 -3.26 22.21 6.81
N TYR A 526 -2.00 21.73 6.81
CA TYR A 526 -0.83 22.53 6.49
C TYR A 526 -0.48 22.55 5.00
N GLY A 527 -0.94 21.58 4.21
CA GLY A 527 -0.62 21.49 2.78
C GLY A 527 -1.15 22.67 1.97
N THR A 528 -0.70 22.86 0.74
CA THR A 528 -1.28 23.92 -0.13
C THR A 528 -2.70 23.54 -0.55
N PRO A 529 -3.70 24.45 -0.55
CA PRO A 529 -5.03 24.13 -1.07
C PRO A 529 -4.98 23.55 -2.48
N SER A 530 -5.65 22.42 -2.71
CA SER A 530 -5.61 21.74 -4.00
C SER A 530 -6.24 22.58 -5.11
N ILE A 531 -7.28 23.35 -4.77
CA ILE A 531 -7.95 24.25 -5.73
C ILE A 531 -7.04 25.36 -6.25
N GLU A 532 -6.11 25.84 -5.43
CA GLU A 532 -5.15 26.89 -5.81
C GLU A 532 -4.04 26.34 -6.71
N SER A 533 -3.65 25.09 -6.50
CA SER A 533 -2.52 24.48 -7.19
C SER A 533 -2.89 23.76 -8.49
N ARG A 534 -4.08 23.15 -8.54
CA ARG A 534 -4.60 22.35 -9.67
C ARG A 534 -5.62 23.09 -10.53
N GLY A 535 -6.06 24.26 -10.09
CA GLY A 535 -7.05 25.10 -10.77
C GLY A 535 -8.49 24.82 -10.31
N ALA A 536 -9.33 25.86 -10.36
CA ALA A 536 -10.75 25.76 -10.03
C ALA A 536 -11.56 25.05 -11.12
N PRO A 537 -12.66 24.35 -10.78
CA PRO A 537 -13.57 23.80 -11.77
C PRO A 537 -14.06 24.91 -12.71
N VAL A 538 -14.04 24.63 -14.02
CA VAL A 538 -14.47 25.57 -15.07
C VAL A 538 -15.95 25.89 -14.85
N GLY A 539 -16.25 27.04 -14.28
CA GLY A 539 -17.62 27.50 -14.02
C GLY A 539 -17.86 28.19 -12.67
N HIS A 540 -16.92 28.12 -11.72
CA HIS A 540 -17.04 28.87 -10.46
C HIS A 540 -16.26 30.18 -10.56
N LYS A 541 -16.97 31.32 -10.62
CA LYS A 541 -16.35 32.61 -10.31
C LYS A 541 -15.96 32.55 -8.84
N MET A 542 -14.67 32.65 -8.55
CA MET A 542 -14.20 33.01 -7.22
C MET A 542 -14.79 34.39 -6.88
N ASP A 543 -15.79 34.42 -6.01
CA ASP A 543 -16.09 35.63 -5.28
C ASP A 543 -14.88 35.88 -4.37
N SER A 544 -14.10 36.91 -4.73
CA SER A 544 -12.96 37.37 -3.94
C SER A 544 -13.44 37.91 -2.57
N PRO A 545 -12.60 37.85 -1.52
CA PRO A 545 -12.99 38.18 -0.15
C PRO A 545 -13.53 39.61 0.05
#